data_AF-A0A6A3BHH8-F1
#
_entry.id   AF-A0A6A3BHH8-F1
#
_cell.length_a   1.000
_cell.length_b   1.000
_cell.length_c   1.000
_cell.angle_alpha   90.00
_cell.angle_beta   90.00
_cell.angle_gamma   90.00
#
_symmetry.space_group_name_H-M   'P 1'
#
loop_
_entity.id
_entity.type
_entity.pdbx_description
1 polymer ?
#
loop_
_entity_poly.entity_id
_entity_poly.type
_entity_poly.pdbx_seq_one_letter_code
_entity_poly.pdbx_strand_id
1 'polypeptide(L)'
;MKKLKRQRIKMASADQNSMKPMPKIILFLIFTSSFDFCKSNPDQDDPNPIPTPWPPQFHSILVMNNSGIHELIDLWYDWPNGRNFNIIQHQLGNVLYDLEWNNGTSFFYTLDSSKTCSSVQLEVGILRPDWLDGATYLGQRQADGFVCNVWEKADFITYFEDVVTKRPVLWIFYTGREAHVMTFEVGAVLEDSKWQAPIYCFHNATITTTHRLLNGVLREAGHGSNLTIRFAPFTIIGFKLLIQFVPSREVTPYRSISLLLSCFICIIRGGMLNVCLKI
;
A
#
# COMPACT_ATOMS: atom_id res chain seq x y z
N MET A 1 -53.75 -35.75 2.48
CA MET A 1 -54.31 -36.39 3.69
C MET A 1 -53.22 -37.13 4.46
N LYS A 2 -52.63 -36.50 5.49
CA LYS A 2 -52.01 -37.15 6.67
C LYS A 2 -52.15 -36.15 7.83
N LYS A 3 -53.03 -36.41 8.79
CA LYS A 3 -53.32 -35.57 9.96
C LYS A 3 -52.37 -35.96 11.10
N LEU A 4 -51.46 -35.07 11.51
CA LEU A 4 -50.67 -35.23 12.73
C LEU A 4 -51.55 -34.92 13.97
N LYS A 5 -51.64 -35.87 14.90
CA LYS A 5 -52.25 -35.71 16.22
C LYS A 5 -51.23 -35.09 17.18
N ARG A 6 -51.59 -33.95 17.76
CA ARG A 6 -50.85 -33.24 18.81
C ARG A 6 -51.30 -33.80 20.18
N GLN A 7 -50.45 -34.52 20.88
CA GLN A 7 -50.71 -34.95 22.26
C GLN A 7 -50.32 -33.85 23.25
N ARG A 8 -51.20 -33.61 24.22
CA ARG A 8 -51.15 -32.54 25.22
C ARG A 8 -50.78 -33.17 26.56
N ILE A 9 -49.57 -32.93 27.05
CA ILE A 9 -49.12 -33.39 28.37
C ILE A 9 -49.68 -32.41 29.41
N LYS A 10 -50.42 -32.95 30.38
CA LYS A 10 -51.01 -32.21 31.51
C LYS A 10 -49.94 -32.00 32.59
N MET A 11 -49.83 -30.77 33.09
CA MET A 11 -49.11 -30.42 34.31
C MET A 11 -49.90 -30.91 35.54
N ALA A 12 -49.20 -31.48 36.52
CA ALA A 12 -49.73 -31.80 37.84
C ALA A 12 -49.21 -30.79 38.88
N SER A 13 -50.10 -30.50 39.82
CA SER A 13 -50.06 -29.41 40.80
C SER A 13 -49.34 -29.78 42.10
N ALA A 14 -48.98 -28.71 42.82
CA ALA A 14 -48.41 -28.53 44.14
C ALA A 14 -48.75 -29.55 45.24
N ASP A 15 -47.79 -29.71 46.16
CA ASP A 15 -48.08 -30.01 47.57
C ASP A 15 -47.26 -29.08 48.48
N GLN A 16 -47.98 -28.39 49.36
CA GLN A 16 -47.46 -27.51 50.42
C GLN A 16 -47.24 -28.34 51.69
N ASN A 17 -46.08 -28.24 52.34
CA ASN A 17 -45.92 -28.69 53.73
C ASN A 17 -45.13 -27.69 54.58
N SER A 18 -45.91 -26.95 55.38
CA SER A 18 -45.75 -26.60 56.79
C SER A 18 -44.32 -26.39 57.36
N MET A 19 -44.01 -25.13 57.64
CA MET A 19 -42.87 -24.67 58.44
C MET A 19 -43.16 -24.81 59.94
N LYS A 20 -42.20 -25.35 60.73
CA LYS A 20 -42.15 -25.27 62.20
C LYS A 20 -41.04 -24.29 62.66
N PRO A 21 -41.16 -23.61 63.81
CA PRO A 21 -40.31 -22.45 64.13
C PRO A 21 -39.11 -22.75 65.07
N MET A 22 -37.97 -22.14 64.72
CA MET A 22 -36.86 -21.52 65.51
C MET A 22 -36.19 -22.27 66.69
N PRO A 23 -35.02 -21.83 67.22
CA PRO A 23 -33.99 -20.88 66.72
C PRO A 23 -32.53 -21.43 66.87
N LYS A 24 -31.54 -20.75 66.28
CA LYS A 24 -30.21 -20.52 66.89
C LYS A 24 -29.36 -19.59 66.01
N ILE A 25 -28.95 -18.51 66.63
CA ILE A 25 -28.01 -17.49 66.15
C ILE A 25 -26.69 -18.17 65.78
N ILE A 26 -26.25 -18.00 64.53
CA ILE A 26 -24.85 -18.23 64.13
C ILE A 26 -24.37 -16.95 63.44
N LEU A 27 -23.44 -16.31 64.13
CA LEU A 27 -22.68 -15.14 63.74
C LEU A 27 -21.90 -15.45 62.45
N PHE A 28 -22.31 -14.88 61.31
CA PHE A 28 -21.53 -14.96 60.07
C PHE A 28 -20.40 -13.92 60.15
N LEU A 29 -19.19 -14.39 60.46
CA LEU A 29 -17.96 -13.62 60.36
C LEU A 29 -17.82 -13.11 58.92
N ILE A 30 -17.84 -11.79 58.76
CA ILE A 30 -17.45 -11.13 57.52
C ILE A 30 -15.95 -11.42 57.35
N PHE A 31 -15.62 -12.44 56.57
CA PHE A 31 -14.27 -12.62 56.05
C PHE A 31 -14.05 -11.50 55.03
N THR A 32 -13.52 -10.37 55.49
CA THR A 32 -12.89 -9.41 54.59
C THR A 32 -11.66 -10.10 54.03
N SER A 33 -11.84 -10.89 52.97
CA SER A 33 -10.74 -11.29 52.11
C SER A 33 -10.18 -9.99 51.56
N SER A 34 -9.07 -9.54 52.13
CA SER A 34 -8.16 -8.63 51.47
C SER A 34 -7.83 -9.28 50.13
N PHE A 35 -8.56 -8.91 49.09
CA PHE A 35 -8.05 -9.05 47.74
C PHE A 35 -6.88 -8.10 47.71
N ASP A 36 -5.70 -8.65 48.01
CA ASP A 36 -4.43 -8.05 47.61
C ASP A 36 -4.53 -7.91 46.10
N PHE A 37 -4.94 -6.72 45.68
CA PHE A 37 -4.78 -6.25 44.32
C PHE A 37 -3.27 -6.26 44.14
N CYS A 38 -2.73 -7.34 43.56
CA CYS A 38 -1.39 -7.33 43.01
C CYS A 38 -1.36 -6.15 42.06
N LYS A 39 -0.80 -5.05 42.56
CA LYS A 39 -0.46 -3.87 41.79
C LYS A 39 0.52 -4.38 40.75
N SER A 40 0.02 -4.69 39.55
CA SER A 40 0.87 -4.97 38.41
C SER A 40 1.80 -3.77 38.29
N ASN A 41 3.10 -4.00 38.47
CA ASN A 41 4.10 -3.01 38.11
C ASN A 41 3.82 -2.61 36.65
N PRO A 42 3.57 -1.33 36.33
CA PRO A 42 3.33 -0.92 34.95
C PRO A 42 4.59 -0.95 34.08
N ASP A 43 5.74 -1.38 34.60
CA ASP A 43 7.02 -1.39 33.88
C ASP A 43 7.61 -2.81 33.75
N GLN A 44 6.84 -3.74 33.18
CA GLN A 44 7.47 -4.70 32.27
C GLN A 44 7.10 -4.24 30.87
N ASP A 45 7.95 -3.40 30.28
CA ASP A 45 7.96 -3.16 28.85
C ASP A 45 8.25 -4.50 28.15
N ASP A 46 7.21 -5.29 27.92
CA ASP A 46 7.26 -6.37 26.95
C ASP A 46 7.62 -5.72 25.60
N PRO A 47 8.73 -6.12 24.96
CA PRO A 47 9.11 -5.52 23.69
C PRO A 47 7.95 -5.59 22.71
N ASN A 48 7.66 -4.46 22.06
CA ASN A 48 6.62 -4.39 21.03
C ASN A 48 6.75 -5.56 20.03
N PRO A 49 5.63 -6.13 19.57
CA PRO A 49 5.66 -7.23 18.63
C PRO A 49 6.33 -6.79 17.32
N ILE A 50 7.16 -7.68 16.78
CA ILE A 50 7.82 -7.51 15.49
C ILE A 50 6.85 -7.99 14.40
N PRO A 51 6.62 -7.19 13.33
CA PRO A 51 5.79 -7.63 12.20
C PRO A 51 6.33 -8.89 11.56
N THR A 52 5.45 -9.82 11.18
CA THR A 52 5.86 -11.02 10.45
C THR A 52 6.23 -10.64 9.02
N PRO A 53 7.44 -11.02 8.53
CA PRO A 53 7.76 -10.85 7.12
C PRO A 53 6.76 -11.60 6.24
N TRP A 54 6.43 -11.03 5.07
CA TRP A 54 5.64 -11.76 4.09
C TRP A 54 6.37 -13.04 3.67
N PRO A 55 5.63 -14.15 3.44
CA PRO A 55 6.24 -15.35 2.93
C PRO A 55 6.77 -15.10 1.50
N PRO A 56 7.82 -15.81 1.07
CA PRO A 56 8.42 -15.58 -0.26
C PRO A 56 7.44 -15.75 -1.41
N GLN A 57 6.42 -16.59 -1.25
CA GLN A 57 5.38 -16.84 -2.23
C GLN A 57 4.04 -16.99 -1.51
N PHE A 58 2.99 -16.40 -2.06
CA PHE A 58 1.62 -16.63 -1.60
C PHE A 58 0.60 -16.25 -2.67
N HIS A 59 -0.61 -16.78 -2.48
CA HIS A 59 -1.82 -16.37 -3.18
C HIS A 59 -2.82 -15.78 -2.19
N SER A 60 -3.53 -14.73 -2.60
CA SER A 60 -4.52 -14.07 -1.76
C SER A 60 -5.68 -13.56 -2.60
N ILE A 61 -6.90 -13.74 -2.10
CA ILE A 61 -8.07 -13.04 -2.59
C ILE A 61 -8.36 -11.88 -1.65
N LEU A 62 -8.42 -10.66 -2.21
CA LEU A 62 -8.71 -9.43 -1.49
C LEU A 62 -10.03 -8.84 -1.97
N VAL A 63 -10.80 -8.26 -1.06
CA VAL A 63 -11.86 -7.32 -1.40
C VAL A 63 -11.34 -5.92 -1.14
N MET A 64 -11.17 -5.15 -2.21
CA MET A 64 -10.79 -3.75 -2.13
C MET A 64 -12.05 -2.89 -2.03
N ASN A 65 -12.15 -2.06 -1.02
CA ASN A 65 -13.18 -1.06 -0.83
C ASN A 65 -12.58 0.34 -1.05
N ASN A 66 -13.13 1.07 -2.00
CA ASN A 66 -12.81 2.47 -2.24
C ASN A 66 -14.07 3.32 -2.09
N SER A 67 -14.33 3.80 -0.88
CA SER A 67 -15.50 4.64 -0.58
C SER A 67 -16.84 4.01 -1.01
N GLY A 68 -16.99 2.69 -0.84
CA GLY A 68 -18.19 1.93 -1.20
C GLY A 68 -18.14 1.28 -2.59
N ILE A 69 -17.15 1.60 -3.42
CA ILE A 69 -16.90 0.89 -4.68
C ILE A 69 -16.02 -0.32 -4.38
N HIS A 70 -16.50 -1.52 -4.70
CA HIS A 70 -15.77 -2.74 -4.39
C HIS A 70 -15.12 -3.35 -5.63
N GLU A 71 -13.94 -3.91 -5.44
CA GLU A 71 -13.19 -4.66 -6.46
C GLU A 71 -12.68 -5.95 -5.80
N LEU A 72 -12.67 -7.05 -6.56
CA LEU A 72 -12.02 -8.28 -6.13
C LEU A 72 -10.62 -8.30 -6.72
N ILE A 73 -9.60 -8.56 -5.91
CA ILE A 73 -8.22 -8.71 -6.37
C ILE A 73 -7.79 -10.15 -6.12
N ASP A 74 -7.40 -10.83 -7.19
CA ASP A 74 -6.72 -12.12 -7.15
C ASP A 74 -5.21 -11.85 -7.27
N LEU A 75 -4.53 -11.90 -6.12
CA LEU A 75 -3.14 -11.48 -5.92
C LEU A 75 -2.23 -12.71 -5.87
N TRP A 76 -1.24 -12.73 -6.76
CA TRP A 76 -0.12 -13.66 -6.75
C TRP A 76 1.19 -12.94 -6.46
N TYR A 77 1.87 -13.35 -5.40
CA TYR A 77 3.16 -12.79 -5.00
C TYR A 77 4.24 -13.86 -5.13
N ASP A 78 5.32 -13.55 -5.84
CA ASP A 78 6.43 -14.46 -6.07
C ASP A 78 7.78 -13.72 -6.01
N TRP A 79 8.27 -13.54 -4.78
CA TRP A 79 9.52 -12.84 -4.49
C TRP A 79 10.77 -13.50 -5.09
N PRO A 80 10.97 -14.84 -5.02
CA PRO A 80 12.13 -15.49 -5.63
C PRO A 80 12.30 -15.19 -7.12
N ASN A 81 11.18 -15.04 -7.84
CA ASN A 81 11.17 -14.69 -9.26
C ASN A 81 10.93 -13.19 -9.53
N GLY A 82 10.85 -12.37 -8.47
CA GLY A 82 10.76 -10.93 -8.56
C GLY A 82 9.51 -10.42 -9.27
N ARG A 83 8.35 -11.04 -9.03
CA ARG A 83 7.11 -10.73 -9.75
C ARG A 83 5.89 -10.70 -8.82
N ASN A 84 4.97 -9.77 -9.08
CA ASN A 84 3.72 -9.59 -8.35
C ASN A 84 2.59 -9.37 -9.36
N PHE A 85 1.44 -10.01 -9.17
CA PHE A 85 0.35 -9.97 -10.14
C PHE A 85 -0.98 -9.77 -9.44
N ASN A 86 -1.57 -8.59 -9.64
CA ASN A 86 -2.92 -8.27 -9.23
C ASN A 86 -3.88 -8.46 -10.42
N ILE A 87 -4.81 -9.40 -10.33
CA ILE A 87 -5.90 -9.57 -11.29
C ILE A 87 -7.16 -8.94 -10.66
N ILE A 88 -7.51 -7.76 -11.15
CA ILE A 88 -8.48 -6.86 -10.52
C ILE A 88 -9.80 -6.95 -11.29
N GLN A 89 -10.82 -7.50 -10.63
CA GLN A 89 -12.19 -7.55 -11.14
C GLN A 89 -13.01 -6.41 -10.53
N HIS A 90 -13.36 -5.41 -11.34
CA HIS A 90 -14.31 -4.38 -10.96
C HIS A 90 -15.75 -4.94 -10.96
N GLN A 91 -16.61 -4.47 -10.05
CA GLN A 91 -18.02 -4.92 -9.96
C GLN A 91 -18.81 -4.79 -11.27
N LEU A 92 -18.61 -3.70 -12.01
CA LEU A 92 -19.33 -3.38 -13.25
C LEU A 92 -18.38 -3.06 -14.43
N GLY A 93 -17.17 -3.63 -14.41
CA GLY A 93 -16.11 -3.29 -15.36
C GLY A 93 -15.31 -4.50 -15.87
N ASN A 94 -14.31 -4.20 -16.68
CA ASN A 94 -13.40 -5.19 -17.25
C ASN A 94 -12.43 -5.72 -16.19
N VAL A 95 -11.81 -6.87 -16.45
CA VAL A 95 -10.69 -7.35 -15.64
C VAL A 95 -9.44 -6.57 -16.03
N LEU A 96 -8.87 -5.87 -15.05
CA LEU A 96 -7.58 -5.22 -15.17
C LEU A 96 -6.50 -6.15 -14.64
N TYR A 97 -5.48 -6.38 -15.44
CA TYR A 97 -4.30 -7.16 -15.10
C TYR A 97 -3.16 -6.18 -14.79
N ASP A 98 -2.68 -6.19 -13.56
CA ASP A 98 -1.55 -5.39 -13.09
C ASP A 98 -0.39 -6.32 -12.73
N LEU A 99 0.56 -6.41 -13.66
CA LEU A 99 1.73 -7.28 -13.59
C LEU A 99 2.97 -6.46 -13.31
N GLU A 100 3.55 -6.65 -12.14
CA GLU A 100 4.65 -5.87 -11.59
C GLU A 100 5.92 -6.72 -11.45
N TRP A 101 7.06 -6.09 -11.69
CA TRP A 101 8.39 -6.71 -11.61
C TRP A 101 9.26 -6.01 -10.56
N ASN A 102 10.20 -6.76 -9.98
CA ASN A 102 11.14 -6.25 -8.99
C ASN A 102 12.06 -5.14 -9.50
N ASN A 103 12.25 -5.05 -10.82
CA ASN A 103 13.00 -3.98 -11.47
C ASN A 103 12.19 -2.67 -11.57
N GLY A 104 10.96 -2.63 -11.07
CA GLY A 104 10.08 -1.47 -11.08
C GLY A 104 9.19 -1.35 -12.32
N THR A 105 9.33 -2.20 -13.33
CA THR A 105 8.41 -2.21 -14.46
C THR A 105 7.06 -2.79 -14.03
N SER A 106 5.97 -2.07 -14.31
CA SER A 106 4.60 -2.60 -14.18
C SER A 106 3.82 -2.43 -15.48
N PHE A 107 3.01 -3.43 -15.81
CA PHE A 107 2.10 -3.43 -16.95
C PHE A 107 0.66 -3.49 -16.48
N PHE A 108 -0.18 -2.58 -16.97
CA PHE A 108 -1.62 -2.57 -16.75
C PHE A 108 -2.32 -2.88 -18.08
N TYR A 109 -3.05 -3.98 -18.16
CA TYR A 109 -3.68 -4.39 -19.41
C TYR A 109 -5.03 -5.09 -19.22
N THR A 110 -5.82 -5.15 -20.30
CA THR A 110 -7.06 -5.94 -20.36
C THR A 110 -6.91 -7.05 -21.40
N LEU A 111 -7.43 -8.25 -21.12
CA LEU A 111 -7.41 -9.38 -22.06
C LEU A 111 -8.67 -9.50 -22.95
N ASP A 112 -9.65 -8.63 -22.73
CA ASP A 112 -10.90 -8.60 -23.51
C ASP A 112 -10.67 -8.03 -24.93
N SER A 113 -11.77 -7.78 -25.67
CA SER A 113 -11.70 -7.24 -27.03
C SER A 113 -11.08 -5.84 -27.11
N SER A 114 -11.03 -5.08 -26.02
CA SER A 114 -10.44 -3.73 -26.00
C SER A 114 -8.92 -3.76 -26.10
N LYS A 115 -8.27 -4.81 -25.58
CA LYS A 115 -6.81 -5.03 -25.61
C LYS A 115 -6.02 -3.77 -25.24
N THR A 116 -6.39 -3.13 -24.14
CA THR A 116 -5.69 -1.93 -23.69
C THR A 116 -4.42 -2.33 -22.96
N CYS A 117 -3.37 -1.52 -23.08
CA CYS A 117 -2.17 -1.67 -22.27
C CYS A 117 -1.51 -0.33 -21.99
N SER A 118 -1.04 -0.15 -20.78
CA SER A 118 -0.10 0.89 -20.38
C SER A 118 1.01 0.28 -19.52
N SER A 119 2.14 0.97 -19.40
CA SER A 119 3.26 0.55 -18.58
C SER A 119 3.82 1.74 -17.80
N VAL A 120 4.32 1.47 -16.61
CA VAL A 120 5.00 2.46 -15.77
C VAL A 120 6.33 1.88 -15.28
N GLN A 121 7.28 2.77 -15.00
CA GLN A 121 8.54 2.43 -14.35
C GLN A 121 8.55 3.10 -12.96
N LEU A 122 8.52 2.27 -11.92
CA LEU A 122 8.61 2.64 -10.52
C LEU A 122 10.07 2.52 -10.04
N GLU A 123 10.44 3.25 -8.99
CA GLU A 123 11.81 3.24 -8.47
C GLU A 123 12.11 2.05 -7.53
N VAL A 124 11.09 1.55 -6.83
CA VAL A 124 11.28 0.65 -5.66
C VAL A 124 10.93 -0.81 -5.97
N GLY A 125 10.24 -1.10 -7.09
CA GLY A 125 9.81 -2.45 -7.45
C GLY A 125 8.66 -2.98 -6.58
N ILE A 126 8.45 -4.29 -6.62
CA ILE A 126 7.49 -4.99 -5.76
C ILE A 126 7.95 -4.95 -4.30
N LEU A 127 6.98 -5.01 -3.37
CA LEU A 127 7.28 -5.02 -1.94
C LEU A 127 8.15 -6.22 -1.57
N ARG A 128 9.20 -5.96 -0.78
CA ARG A 128 10.06 -7.00 -0.22
C ARG A 128 9.34 -7.72 0.93
N PRO A 129 9.73 -8.96 1.26
CA PRO A 129 9.19 -9.68 2.42
C PRO A 129 9.22 -8.88 3.73
N ASP A 130 10.26 -8.07 3.93
CA ASP A 130 10.50 -7.26 5.13
C ASP A 130 9.99 -5.82 5.00
N TRP A 131 9.04 -5.51 4.11
CA TRP A 131 8.62 -4.14 3.82
C TRP A 131 8.08 -3.36 5.04
N LEU A 132 7.66 -4.05 6.11
CA LEU A 132 7.26 -3.49 7.40
C LEU A 132 8.42 -3.20 8.37
N ASP A 133 9.68 -3.48 8.00
CA ASP A 133 10.83 -3.16 8.85
C ASP A 133 10.89 -1.66 9.13
N GLY A 134 11.04 -1.27 10.40
CA GLY A 134 10.95 0.13 10.84
C GLY A 134 9.55 0.75 10.77
N ALA A 135 8.48 -0.05 10.72
CA ALA A 135 7.11 0.44 10.90
C ALA A 135 6.82 0.78 12.38
N THR A 136 5.92 1.72 12.61
CA THR A 136 5.50 2.15 13.95
C THR A 136 4.36 1.28 14.45
N TYR A 137 4.53 0.60 15.58
CA TYR A 137 3.46 -0.19 16.20
C TYR A 137 2.41 0.72 16.86
N LEU A 138 1.13 0.47 16.61
CA LEU A 138 0.00 1.28 17.07
C LEU A 138 -0.87 0.58 18.13
N GLY A 139 -0.47 -0.60 18.59
CA GLY A 139 -1.24 -1.43 19.51
C GLY A 139 -2.17 -2.42 18.81
N GLN A 140 -3.05 -3.04 19.61
CA GLN A 140 -4.01 -4.03 19.11
C GLN A 140 -5.37 -3.41 18.80
N ARG A 141 -6.03 -3.86 17.72
CA ARG A 141 -7.38 -3.43 17.32
C ARG A 141 -8.18 -4.59 16.74
N GLN A 142 -9.50 -4.48 16.74
CA GLN A 142 -10.38 -5.43 16.07
C GLN A 142 -10.54 -5.07 14.59
N ALA A 143 -10.42 -6.05 13.70
CA ALA A 143 -10.72 -5.92 12.27
C ALA A 143 -11.23 -7.26 11.72
N ASP A 144 -12.32 -7.27 10.96
CA ASP A 144 -12.89 -8.45 10.28
C ASP A 144 -13.07 -9.71 11.16
N GLY A 145 -13.32 -9.51 12.46
CA GLY A 145 -13.48 -10.59 13.45
C GLY A 145 -12.18 -11.06 14.10
N PHE A 146 -11.04 -10.42 13.82
CA PHE A 146 -9.71 -10.74 14.36
C PHE A 146 -9.21 -9.65 15.30
N VAL A 147 -8.53 -10.05 16.38
CA VAL A 147 -7.68 -9.15 17.17
C VAL A 147 -6.37 -9.04 16.43
N CYS A 148 -6.04 -7.84 15.97
CA CYS A 148 -4.88 -7.59 15.12
C CYS A 148 -3.85 -6.72 15.84
N ASN A 149 -2.58 -7.03 15.66
CA ASN A 149 -1.51 -6.06 15.81
C ASN A 149 -1.56 -5.06 14.64
N VAL A 150 -1.33 -3.78 14.91
CA VAL A 150 -1.45 -2.72 13.90
C VAL A 150 -0.13 -1.97 13.78
N TRP A 151 0.32 -1.76 12.54
CA TRP A 151 1.49 -0.94 12.23
C TRP A 151 1.19 0.12 11.19
N GLU A 152 1.88 1.25 11.29
CA GLU A 152 1.89 2.30 10.28
C GLU A 152 3.25 2.37 9.61
N LYS A 153 3.26 2.52 8.28
CA LYS A 153 4.49 2.60 7.49
C LYS A 153 4.45 3.78 6.53
N ALA A 154 5.45 4.65 6.67
CA ALA A 154 5.78 5.73 5.74
C ALA A 154 4.59 6.66 5.37
N ASP A 155 3.66 6.87 6.31
CA ASP A 155 2.39 7.60 6.11
C ASP A 155 1.58 7.11 4.88
N PHE A 156 1.86 5.90 4.41
CA PHE A 156 1.31 5.34 3.19
C PHE A 156 0.25 4.28 3.47
N ILE A 157 0.50 3.44 4.47
CA ILE A 157 -0.33 2.28 4.77
C ILE A 157 -0.38 1.99 6.27
N THR A 158 -1.58 1.67 6.75
CA THR A 158 -1.82 1.03 8.05
C THR A 158 -2.12 -0.45 7.81
N TYR A 159 -1.36 -1.33 8.45
CA TYR A 159 -1.39 -2.77 8.24
C TYR A 159 -1.86 -3.50 9.49
N PHE A 160 -2.81 -4.41 9.32
CA PHE A 160 -3.37 -5.23 10.38
C PHE A 160 -2.97 -6.69 10.18
N GLU A 161 -2.32 -7.27 11.19
CA GLU A 161 -1.93 -8.69 11.25
C GLU A 161 -2.66 -9.35 12.40
N ASP A 162 -3.30 -10.50 12.15
CA ASP A 162 -3.91 -11.29 13.23
C ASP A 162 -2.85 -11.68 14.27
N VAL A 163 -3.13 -11.39 15.55
CA VAL A 163 -2.22 -11.69 16.67
C VAL A 163 -1.91 -13.18 16.75
N VAL A 164 -2.89 -14.03 16.44
CA VAL A 164 -2.79 -15.49 16.60
C VAL A 164 -2.10 -16.15 15.41
N THR A 165 -2.65 -15.99 14.20
CA THR A 165 -2.16 -16.70 13.01
C THR A 165 -1.06 -15.97 12.27
N LYS A 166 -0.78 -14.71 12.63
CA LYS A 166 0.21 -13.85 11.96
C LYS A 166 -0.10 -13.54 10.50
N ARG A 167 -1.33 -13.81 10.04
CA ARG A 167 -1.74 -13.53 8.67
C ARG A 167 -2.14 -12.06 8.50
N PRO A 168 -1.97 -11.48 7.31
CA PRO A 168 -2.55 -10.19 6.99
C PRO A 168 -4.09 -10.26 7.09
N VAL A 169 -4.72 -9.21 7.62
CA VAL A 169 -6.18 -9.11 7.75
C VAL A 169 -6.74 -7.92 6.97
N LEU A 170 -6.16 -6.74 7.15
CA LEU A 170 -6.65 -5.49 6.56
C LEU A 170 -5.48 -4.56 6.24
N TRP A 171 -5.53 -3.93 5.08
CA TRP A 171 -4.62 -2.86 4.69
C TRP A 171 -5.43 -1.58 4.45
N ILE A 172 -5.06 -0.48 5.09
CA ILE A 172 -5.68 0.82 4.87
C ILE A 172 -4.63 1.73 4.25
N PHE A 173 -4.85 2.13 3.00
CA PHE A 173 -3.97 3.08 2.32
C PHE A 173 -4.29 4.51 2.76
N TYR A 174 -3.32 5.42 2.64
CA TYR A 174 -3.47 6.85 2.97
C TYR A 174 -4.61 7.54 2.19
N THR A 175 -5.04 6.96 1.08
CA THR A 175 -6.19 7.41 0.29
C THR A 175 -7.54 7.04 0.90
N GLY A 176 -7.57 6.27 2.00
CA GLY A 176 -8.77 5.71 2.60
C GLY A 176 -9.28 4.44 1.90
N ARG A 177 -8.51 3.89 0.95
CA ARG A 177 -8.81 2.61 0.31
C ARG A 177 -8.47 1.47 1.28
N GLU A 178 -9.36 0.50 1.40
CA GLU A 178 -9.26 -0.62 2.34
C GLU A 178 -9.17 -1.94 1.57
N ALA A 179 -8.11 -2.73 1.80
CA ALA A 179 -7.99 -4.08 1.26
C ALA A 179 -8.25 -5.10 2.36
N HIS A 180 -9.40 -5.76 2.30
CA HIS A 180 -9.78 -6.83 3.21
C HIS A 180 -9.25 -8.16 2.69
N VAL A 181 -8.49 -8.88 3.51
CA VAL A 181 -7.87 -10.15 3.12
C VAL A 181 -8.83 -11.32 3.38
N MET A 182 -9.30 -11.95 2.30
CA MET A 182 -10.28 -13.04 2.38
C MET A 182 -9.61 -14.40 2.51
N THR A 183 -8.56 -14.63 1.73
CA THR A 183 -7.73 -15.85 1.76
C THR A 183 -6.27 -15.48 1.83
N PHE A 184 -5.43 -16.39 2.36
CA PHE A 184 -3.99 -16.20 2.41
C PHE A 184 -3.30 -17.56 2.36
N GLU A 185 -2.89 -17.97 1.17
CA GLU A 185 -2.36 -19.30 0.87
C GLU A 185 -0.84 -19.22 0.73
N VAL A 186 -0.14 -19.52 1.82
CA VAL A 186 1.33 -19.49 1.88
C VAL A 186 1.93 -20.58 0.98
N GLY A 187 2.90 -20.20 0.15
CA GLY A 187 3.62 -21.10 -0.76
C GLY A 187 2.88 -21.43 -2.05
N ALA A 188 1.70 -20.85 -2.29
CA ALA A 188 1.01 -20.97 -3.57
C ALA A 188 1.81 -20.29 -4.69
N VAL A 189 1.82 -20.91 -5.87
CA VAL A 189 2.59 -20.46 -7.04
C VAL A 189 1.72 -20.50 -8.29
N LEU A 190 1.83 -19.47 -9.11
CA LEU A 190 1.17 -19.38 -10.42
C LEU A 190 2.11 -19.91 -11.52
N GLU A 191 1.56 -20.66 -12.47
CA GLU A 191 2.30 -21.20 -13.62
C GLU A 191 3.04 -20.10 -14.40
N ASP A 192 4.31 -20.34 -14.75
CA ASP A 192 5.20 -19.37 -15.41
C ASP A 192 4.60 -18.74 -16.67
N SER A 193 3.80 -19.49 -17.43
CA SER A 193 3.15 -19.01 -18.65
C SER A 193 2.17 -17.85 -18.39
N LYS A 194 1.63 -17.71 -17.18
CA LYS A 194 0.67 -16.66 -16.80
C LYS A 194 1.31 -15.32 -16.48
N TRP A 195 2.62 -15.29 -16.24
CA TRP A 195 3.36 -14.08 -15.87
C TRP A 195 3.81 -13.25 -17.07
N GLN A 196 3.35 -13.58 -18.28
CA GLN A 196 3.75 -12.88 -19.49
C GLN A 196 2.79 -11.74 -19.82
N ALA A 197 3.33 -10.52 -19.92
CA ALA A 197 2.57 -9.39 -20.46
C ALA A 197 2.20 -9.66 -21.93
N PRO A 198 1.00 -9.29 -22.39
CA PRO A 198 0.58 -9.52 -23.76
C PRO A 198 1.44 -8.77 -24.78
N ILE A 199 1.56 -9.35 -25.98
CA ILE A 199 2.43 -8.84 -27.04
C ILE A 199 2.10 -7.39 -27.45
N TYR A 200 0.83 -6.98 -27.40
CA TYR A 200 0.41 -5.62 -27.73
C TYR A 200 0.89 -4.55 -26.74
N CYS A 201 1.32 -4.93 -25.53
CA CYS A 201 1.96 -4.01 -24.58
C CYS A 201 3.30 -3.44 -25.10
N PHE A 202 3.93 -4.13 -26.05
CA PHE A 202 5.26 -3.75 -26.56
C PHE A 202 5.19 -2.97 -27.89
N HIS A 203 4.01 -2.85 -28.50
CA HIS A 203 3.87 -2.31 -29.86
C HIS A 203 3.99 -0.78 -29.93
N ASN A 204 3.80 -0.08 -28.81
CA ASN A 204 3.87 1.39 -28.72
C ASN A 204 5.27 1.92 -28.32
N ALA A 205 6.22 1.05 -27.95
CA ALA A 205 7.59 1.46 -27.64
C ALA A 205 8.39 1.90 -28.89
N THR A 206 7.93 1.50 -30.08
CA THR A 206 8.65 1.70 -31.35
C THR A 206 8.51 3.09 -31.96
N ILE A 207 7.58 3.94 -31.49
CA ILE A 207 7.29 5.25 -32.12
C ILE A 207 7.89 6.44 -31.35
N THR A 208 8.28 6.27 -30.08
CA THR A 208 8.65 7.43 -29.24
C THR A 208 10.15 7.71 -29.21
N THR A 209 11.02 6.73 -29.47
CA THR A 209 12.48 6.92 -29.35
C THR A 209 13.12 7.43 -30.64
N THR A 210 12.66 6.98 -31.81
CA THR A 210 13.20 7.41 -33.11
C THR A 210 12.64 8.73 -33.61
N HIS A 211 11.39 9.08 -33.25
CA HIS A 211 10.76 10.31 -33.73
C HIS A 211 11.15 11.56 -32.91
N ARG A 212 11.69 11.42 -31.68
CA ARG A 212 12.26 12.56 -30.94
C ARG A 212 13.72 12.85 -31.30
N LEU A 213 14.50 11.83 -31.69
CA LEU A 213 15.89 12.04 -32.13
C LEU A 213 15.98 12.61 -33.56
N LEU A 214 15.07 12.25 -34.46
CA LEU A 214 15.09 12.79 -35.84
C LEU A 214 14.44 14.18 -35.96
N ASN A 215 13.38 14.47 -35.19
CA ASN A 215 12.73 15.78 -35.25
C ASN A 215 13.47 16.89 -34.48
N GLY A 216 14.35 16.52 -33.53
CA GLY A 216 15.26 17.46 -32.88
C GLY A 216 16.47 17.85 -33.74
N VAL A 217 16.86 17.00 -34.70
CA VAL A 217 18.04 17.23 -35.56
C VAL A 217 17.67 17.85 -36.91
N LEU A 218 16.48 17.59 -37.45
CA LEU A 218 16.08 18.08 -38.79
C LEU A 218 15.33 19.42 -38.80
N ARG A 219 15.16 20.09 -37.65
CA ARG A 219 14.49 21.40 -37.57
C ARG A 219 15.41 22.63 -37.53
N GLU A 220 16.73 22.46 -37.60
CA GLU A 220 17.67 23.59 -37.74
C GLU A 220 18.43 23.64 -39.07
N ALA A 221 18.15 22.75 -40.03
CA ALA A 221 18.74 22.81 -41.37
C ALA A 221 17.73 23.31 -42.40
N GLY A 222 17.37 24.59 -42.30
CA GLY A 222 16.30 25.18 -43.11
C GLY A 222 16.47 26.67 -43.44
N HIS A 223 17.68 27.22 -43.50
CA HIS A 223 17.94 28.41 -44.33
C HIS A 223 19.43 28.57 -44.65
N GLY A 224 19.74 28.78 -45.93
CA GLY A 224 21.06 28.62 -46.50
C GLY A 224 22.13 29.58 -45.96
N SER A 225 23.31 29.02 -45.70
CA SER A 225 24.60 29.66 -46.00
C SER A 225 25.69 28.59 -45.94
N ASN A 226 26.56 28.56 -46.96
CA ASN A 226 27.74 27.69 -47.01
C ASN A 226 28.65 28.04 -45.83
N LEU A 227 28.81 27.14 -44.86
CA LEU A 227 29.83 27.26 -43.82
C LEU A 227 30.64 25.97 -43.70
N THR A 228 31.89 26.04 -44.14
CA THR A 228 32.89 24.98 -44.01
C THR A 228 33.32 24.84 -42.56
N ILE A 229 33.04 23.72 -41.91
CA ILE A 229 33.46 23.45 -40.52
C ILE A 229 34.84 22.78 -40.53
N ARG A 230 35.85 23.44 -39.95
CA ARG A 230 37.12 22.82 -39.57
C ARG A 230 37.08 22.46 -38.09
N PHE A 231 37.44 21.22 -37.75
CA PHE A 231 37.60 20.78 -36.36
C PHE A 231 38.94 21.27 -35.79
N ALA A 232 38.90 21.83 -34.57
CA ALA A 232 40.08 22.03 -33.74
C ALA A 232 39.86 21.33 -32.38
N PRO A 233 40.86 20.62 -31.82
CA PRO A 233 40.68 19.86 -30.58
C PRO A 233 41.17 20.68 -29.38
N PHE A 234 40.41 20.79 -28.28
CA PHE A 234 41.00 21.19 -26.98
C PHE A 234 40.31 20.58 -25.75
N THR A 235 41.17 19.84 -25.04
CA THR A 235 41.33 19.38 -23.65
C THR A 235 40.35 19.78 -22.53
N ILE A 236 40.03 18.78 -21.68
CA ILE A 236 39.27 18.87 -20.42
C ILE A 236 40.20 19.30 -19.26
N ILE A 237 39.77 20.28 -18.45
CA ILE A 237 40.31 20.50 -17.08
C ILE A 237 39.12 20.70 -16.13
N GLY A 238 39.11 19.89 -15.06
CA GLY A 238 38.00 19.79 -14.11
C GLY A 238 37.88 20.94 -13.11
N PHE A 239 36.68 21.11 -12.56
CA PHE A 239 36.40 21.91 -11.37
C PHE A 239 35.53 21.13 -10.38
N LYS A 240 35.96 21.14 -9.12
CA LYS A 240 35.35 20.51 -7.95
C LYS A 240 34.32 21.47 -7.37
N LEU A 241 33.05 21.08 -7.29
CA LEU A 241 31.98 21.90 -6.70
C LEU A 241 31.87 21.59 -5.19
N LEU A 242 32.13 22.60 -4.36
CA LEU A 242 31.79 22.60 -2.93
C LEU A 242 30.41 23.24 -2.78
N ILE A 243 29.46 22.53 -2.16
CA ILE A 243 28.15 23.09 -1.78
C ILE A 243 28.16 23.33 -0.27
N GLN A 244 28.04 24.59 0.15
CA GLN A 244 27.71 24.95 1.53
C GLN A 244 26.19 25.18 1.63
N PHE A 245 25.56 24.54 2.62
CA PHE A 245 24.17 24.77 3.00
C PHE A 245 24.08 25.86 4.07
N VAL A 246 23.18 26.82 3.88
CA VAL A 246 22.73 27.76 4.93
C VAL A 246 21.26 27.44 5.24
N PRO A 247 20.87 27.18 6.52
CA PRO A 247 19.48 26.94 6.86
C PRO A 247 18.78 28.26 7.24
N SER A 248 17.54 28.44 6.81
CA SER A 248 16.68 29.53 7.32
C SER A 248 15.44 28.94 8.00
N ARG A 249 15.18 29.40 9.22
CA ARG A 249 14.10 29.00 10.14
C ARG A 249 12.77 29.73 9.88
N GLU A 250 11.66 29.04 10.18
CA GLU A 250 10.33 29.48 10.71
C GLU A 250 9.48 30.49 9.88
N VAL A 251 8.13 30.54 9.81
CA VAL A 251 6.94 29.80 10.34
C VAL A 251 5.65 30.34 9.63
N THR A 252 4.79 29.46 9.08
CA THR A 252 3.29 29.49 8.91
C THR A 252 2.56 30.57 8.03
N PRO A 253 1.19 30.53 7.84
CA PRO A 253 0.48 29.77 6.78
C PRO A 253 -0.55 30.60 5.94
N TYR A 254 -1.23 29.94 4.97
CA TYR A 254 -2.41 30.38 4.18
C TYR A 254 -2.24 31.42 3.02
N ARG A 255 -2.27 30.93 1.77
CA ARG A 255 -3.33 31.14 0.75
C ARG A 255 -2.78 30.91 -0.67
N SER A 256 -3.60 30.25 -1.49
CA SER A 256 -3.41 29.94 -2.90
C SER A 256 -2.84 31.10 -3.73
N ILE A 257 -1.80 30.86 -4.53
CA ILE A 257 -1.52 31.54 -5.81
C ILE A 257 -0.74 30.59 -6.73
N SER A 258 -1.26 30.48 -7.95
CA SER A 258 -0.67 30.01 -9.21
C SER A 258 0.87 29.95 -9.26
N LEU A 259 1.42 28.75 -9.47
CA LEU A 259 2.82 28.54 -9.86
C LEU A 259 3.00 28.87 -11.35
N LEU A 260 3.40 30.11 -11.64
CA LEU A 260 4.13 30.45 -12.86
C LEU A 260 5.63 30.30 -12.53
N LEU A 261 6.24 29.20 -12.98
CA LEU A 261 7.70 29.05 -12.96
C LEU A 261 8.27 29.84 -14.14
N SER A 262 8.74 31.06 -13.89
CA SER A 262 9.61 31.78 -14.81
C SER A 262 11.07 31.42 -14.51
N CYS A 263 11.69 30.63 -15.39
CA CYS A 263 13.13 30.40 -15.37
C CYS A 263 13.88 31.67 -15.78
N PHE A 264 14.78 32.16 -14.92
CA PHE A 264 15.77 33.17 -15.31
C PHE A 264 17.09 32.46 -15.66
N ILE A 265 17.51 32.56 -16.91
CA ILE A 265 18.89 32.23 -17.31
C ILE A 265 19.72 33.50 -17.16
N CYS A 266 20.67 33.50 -16.22
CA CYS A 266 21.61 34.60 -16.06
C CYS A 266 22.91 34.25 -16.80
N ILE A 267 23.16 34.87 -17.95
CA ILE A 267 24.44 34.78 -18.65
C ILE A 267 25.32 35.93 -18.15
N ILE A 268 26.34 35.63 -17.35
CA ILE A 268 27.37 36.60 -16.99
C ILE A 268 28.42 36.61 -18.10
N ARG A 269 28.44 37.67 -18.92
CA ARG A 269 29.60 38.10 -19.69
C ARG A 269 30.02 39.48 -19.19
N GLY A 270 31.32 39.66 -19.04
CA GLY A 270 31.91 40.70 -18.20
C GLY A 270 31.46 42.13 -18.49
N GLY A 271 31.32 42.90 -17.42
CA GLY A 271 31.35 44.35 -17.41
C GLY A 271 30.10 45.06 -17.95
N MET A 272 29.22 45.48 -17.03
CA MET A 272 28.26 46.59 -17.15
C MET A 272 27.27 46.60 -18.33
N LEU A 273 26.04 46.11 -18.10
CA LEU A 273 24.75 46.85 -18.08
C LEU A 273 23.61 45.81 -18.04
N ASN A 274 22.66 45.95 -17.10
CA ASN A 274 21.49 45.08 -17.01
C ASN A 274 20.50 45.43 -18.13
N VAL A 275 20.23 44.48 -19.04
CA VAL A 275 19.03 44.48 -19.87
C VAL A 275 18.27 43.20 -19.56
N CYS A 276 17.18 43.30 -18.79
CA CYS A 276 16.21 42.22 -18.66
C CYS A 276 15.30 42.26 -19.89
N LEU A 277 15.40 41.24 -20.74
CA LEU A 277 14.40 41.01 -21.79
C LEU A 277 13.28 40.17 -21.20
N LYS A 278 12.04 40.67 -21.27
CA LYS A 278 10.83 39.91 -20.92
C LYS A 278 10.50 39.02 -22.12
N ILE A 279 10.47 37.70 -21.92
CA ILE A 279 9.83 36.75 -22.85
C ILE A 279 8.57 36.26 -22.17
#